data_AF-A0A1Q8EVA5-F1
#
_entry.id   AF-A0A1Q8EVA5-F1
#
_cell.length_a   1.000
_cell.length_b   1.000
_cell.length_c   1.000
_cell.angle_alpha   90.00
_cell.angle_beta   90.00
_cell.angle_gamma   90.00
#
_symmetry.space_group_name_H-M   'P 1'
#
loop_
_entity.id
_entity.type
_entity.pdbx_description
1 polymer ?
#
loop_
_entity_poly.entity_id
_entity_poly.type
_entity_poly.pdbx_seq_one_letter_code
_entity_poly.pdbx_strand_id
1 'polypeptide(L)' 'MILQYLLLRARLFFNRTDGASAIEYAIVVAMVAVVVVAFVTPMGGRVLAIFNNILTSLGGTTVVRPTIP' A
#
# COMPACT_ATOMS: atom_id res chain seq x y z
N MET A 1 15.82 45.75 0.81
CA MET A 1 14.99 44.95 1.74
C MET A 1 14.15 43.90 1.01
N ILE A 2 13.26 44.27 0.08
CA ILE A 2 12.40 43.30 -0.65
C ILE A 2 13.20 42.31 -1.53
N LEU A 3 14.23 42.78 -2.23
CA LEU A 3 15.05 41.94 -3.12
C LEU A 3 15.84 40.89 -2.35
N GLN A 4 16.43 41.27 -1.22
CA GLN A 4 17.15 40.37 -0.32
C GLN A 4 16.21 39.31 0.28
N TYR A 5 14.98 39.70 0.62
CA TYR A 5 13.96 38.78 1.09
C TYR A 5 13.56 37.74 0.03
N LEU A 6 13.36 38.17 -1.22
CA LEU A 6 13.06 37.26 -2.34
C LEU A 6 14.23 36.32 -2.64
N LEU A 7 15.47 36.82 -2.64
CA LEU A 7 16.67 36.00 -2.85
C LEU A 7 16.85 34.97 -1.72
N LEU A 8 16.60 35.35 -0.46
CA LEU A 8 16.62 34.40 0.66
C LEU A 8 15.54 33.33 0.52
N ARG A 9 14.32 33.72 0.11
CA ARG A 9 13.21 32.78 -0.11
C ARG A 9 13.51 31.79 -1.24
N ALA A 10 14.09 32.27 -2.34
CA ALA A 10 14.51 31.43 -3.47
C ALA A 10 15.63 30.46 -3.05
N ARG A 11 16.64 30.94 -2.33
CA ARG A 11 17.71 30.10 -1.79
C ARG A 11 17.18 29.03 -0.85
N LEU A 12 16.27 29.38 0.06
CA LEU A 12 15.62 28.41 0.94
C LEU A 12 14.81 27.38 0.15
N PHE A 13 14.12 27.78 -0.92
CA PHE A 13 13.37 26.85 -1.78
C PHE A 13 14.26 25.83 -2.47
N PHE A 14 15.38 26.25 -3.05
CA PHE A 14 16.36 25.32 -3.65
C PHE A 14 17.08 24.44 -2.61
N ASN A 15 17.11 24.86 -1.34
CA ASN A 15 17.71 24.11 -0.25
C ASN A 15 16.69 23.21 0.49
N ARG A 16 15.42 23.15 0.04
CA ARG A 16 14.43 22.23 0.61
C ARG A 16 14.69 20.82 0.13
N THR A 17 14.95 19.92 1.06
CA THR A 17 15.09 18.47 0.82
C THR A 17 13.84 17.68 1.23
N ASP A 18 12.81 18.34 1.78
CA ASP A 18 11.57 17.72 2.26
C ASP A 18 10.90 16.83 1.19
N GLY A 19 10.96 17.24 -0.08
CA GLY A 19 10.44 16.44 -1.20
C GLY A 19 11.28 15.21 -1.56
N ALA A 20 12.61 15.29 -1.38
CA ALA A 20 13.50 14.16 -1.54
C ALA A 20 13.33 13.13 -0.41
N SER A 21 13.05 13.58 0.82
CA SER A 21 12.71 12.66 1.91
C SER A 21 11.34 11.98 1.71
N ALA A 22 10.37 12.64 1.07
CA ALA A 22 9.06 12.06 0.84
C ALA A 22 9.09 10.84 -0.11
N ILE A 23 9.94 10.85 -1.15
CA ILE A 23 10.04 9.74 -2.10
C ILE A 23 10.72 8.50 -1.49
N GLU A 24 11.61 8.66 -0.51
CA GLU A 24 12.25 7.56 0.20
C GLU A 24 11.23 6.73 0.99
N TYR A 25 10.40 7.39 1.80
CA TYR A 25 9.33 6.71 2.53
C TYR A 25 8.28 6.12 1.60
N ALA A 26 7.98 6.78 0.47
CA ALA A 26 7.05 6.24 -0.52
C ALA A 26 7.53 4.91 -1.12
N ILE A 27 8.83 4.79 -1.42
CA ILE A 27 9.41 3.54 -1.94
C ILE A 27 9.37 2.45 -0.88
N VAL A 28 9.70 2.76 0.38
CA VAL A 28 9.60 1.79 1.49
C VAL A 28 8.16 1.25 1.62
N VAL A 29 7.16 2.15 1.58
CA VAL A 29 5.74 1.75 1.62
C VAL A 29 5.38 0.87 0.42
N ALA A 30 5.86 1.21 -0.79
CA ALA A 30 5.63 0.40 -1.98
C ALA A 30 6.23 -1.02 -1.85
N MET A 31 7.45 -1.15 -1.32
CA MET A 31 8.07 -2.45 -1.08
C MET A 31 7.28 -3.29 -0.09
N VAL A 32 6.82 -2.69 1.02
CA VAL A 32 5.98 -3.38 2.00
C VAL A 32 4.64 -3.80 1.37
N ALA A 33 4.01 -2.93 0.58
CA ALA A 33 2.74 -3.24 -0.09
C ALA A 33 2.86 -4.46 -1.02
N VAL A 34 3.94 -4.55 -1.81
CA VAL A 34 4.20 -5.71 -2.67
C VAL A 34 4.32 -7.00 -1.86
N VAL A 35 5.09 -6.98 -0.76
CA VAL A 35 5.23 -8.13 0.13
C VAL A 35 3.88 -8.53 0.72
N VAL A 36 3.12 -7.57 1.25
CA VAL A 36 1.80 -7.84 1.84
C VAL A 36 0.88 -8.51 0.82
N VAL A 37 0.76 -7.98 -0.40
CA VAL A 37 -0.09 -8.58 -1.44
C VAL A 37 0.38 -9.98 -1.82
N ALA A 38 1.70 -10.19 -1.96
CA ALA A 38 2.27 -11.48 -2.32
C ALA A 38 1.92 -12.60 -1.33
N PHE A 39 1.79 -12.28 -0.03
CA PHE A 39 1.49 -13.27 1.01
C PHE A 39 0.01 -13.31 1.41
N VAL A 40 -0.66 -12.16 1.55
CA VAL A 40 -2.03 -12.10 2.04
C VAL A 40 -3.02 -12.69 1.03
N THR A 41 -2.84 -12.45 -0.27
CA THR A 41 -3.74 -13.00 -1.29
C THR A 41 -3.79 -14.54 -1.30
N PRO A 42 -2.67 -15.27 -1.37
CA PRO A 42 -2.71 -16.73 -1.31
C PRO A 42 -3.16 -17.26 0.06
N MET A 43 -2.84 -16.58 1.16
CA MET A 43 -3.34 -16.94 2.49
C MET A 43 -4.87 -16.85 2.57
N GLY A 44 -5.46 -15.76 2.08
CA GLY A 44 -6.92 -15.61 2.00
C GLY A 44 -7.56 -16.70 1.14
N GLY A 45 -6.91 -17.12 0.05
CA GLY A 45 -7.35 -18.25 -0.76
C GLY A 45 -7.40 -19.58 0.01
N ARG A 46 -6.38 -19.86 0.84
CA ARG A 46 -6.35 -21.06 1.68
C ARG A 46 -7.43 -21.05 2.76
N VAL A 47 -7.62 -19.89 3.42
CA VAL A 47 -8.68 -19.73 4.42
C VAL A 47 -10.06 -19.97 3.79
N LEU A 48 -10.33 -19.36 2.62
CA LEU A 48 -11.57 -19.58 1.88
C LEU A 48 -11.77 -21.08 1.54
N ALA A 49 -10.72 -21.76 1.09
CA ALA A 49 -10.78 -23.18 0.78
C ALA A 49 -11.14 -24.03 2.01
N ILE A 50 -10.54 -23.75 3.17
CA ILE A 50 -10.87 -24.44 4.43
C ILE A 50 -12.35 -24.27 4.78
N PHE A 51 -12.86 -23.04 4.75
CA PHE A 51 -14.26 -22.80 5.05
C PHE A 51 -15.22 -23.42 4.03
N ASN A 52 -14.86 -23.43 2.74
CA ASN A 52 -15.64 -24.12 1.71
C ASN A 52 -15.65 -25.64 1.92
N ASN A 53 -14.54 -26.23 2.36
CA ASN A 53 -14.50 -27.66 2.69
C ASN A 53 -15.41 -27.98 3.89
N ILE A 54 -15.47 -27.11 4.89
CA ILE A 54 -16.39 -27.26 6.03
C ILE A 54 -17.85 -27.11 5.56
N LEU A 55 -18.17 -26.09 4.76
CA LEU A 55 -19.51 -25.86 4.23
C LEU A 55 -20.03 -27.04 3.40
N THR A 56 -19.19 -27.57 2.51
CA THR A 56 -19.56 -28.73 1.67
C THR A 56 -19.74 -29.99 2.50
N SER A 57 -18.92 -30.19 3.54
CA SER A 57 -19.10 -31.30 4.49
C SER A 57 -20.43 -31.21 5.27
N LEU A 58 -20.97 -30.00 5.43
CA LEU A 58 -22.28 -29.73 6.03
C LEU A 58 -23.44 -29.75 5.03
N GLY A 59 -23.20 -30.10 3.75
CA GLY A 59 -24.22 -30.11 2.69
C GLY A 59 -24.52 -28.74 2.08
N GLY A 60 -23.72 -27.72 2.38
CA GLY A 60 -23.83 -26.38 1.81
C GLY A 60 -23.17 -26.25 0.43
N THR A 61 -23.45 -25.13 -0.24
CA THR A 61 -22.80 -24.75 -1.51
C THR A 61 -21.59 -23.85 -1.26
N THR A 62 -20.54 -24.00 -2.06
CA THR A 62 -19.31 -23.19 -1.94
C THR A 62 -19.54 -21.71 -2.23
N VAL A 63 -18.84 -20.86 -1.50
CA VAL A 63 -18.85 -19.40 -1.68
C VAL A 63 -17.62 -18.95 -2.46
N VAL A 64 -17.81 -18.00 -3.38
CA VAL A 64 -16.74 -17.35 -4.15
C VAL A 64 -16.37 -16.03 -3.47
N ARG A 65 -15.07 -15.71 -3.43
CA ARG A 65 -14.59 -14.43 -2.89
C ARG A 65 -15.25 -13.26 -3.63
N PRO A 66 -15.84 -12.27 -2.94
CA PRO A 66 -16.28 -11.03 -3.57
C PRO A 66 -15.09 -10.34 -4.27
N THR A 67 -15.22 -10.10 -5.56
CA THR A 67 -14.30 -9.23 -6.30
C THR A 67 -14.81 -7.80 -6.18
N ILE A 68 -13.96 -6.89 -5.73
CA ILE A 68 -14.24 -5.45 -5.86
C ILE A 68 -14.21 -5.14 -7.37
N PRO A 69 -15.21 -4.46 -7.94
CA PRO A 69 -15.16 -4.01 -9.33
C PRO A 69 -13.97 -3.08 -9.60
#